data_AF-A0A1Q6TXD0-F1
#
_entry.id   AF-A0A1Q6TXD0-F1
#
_cell.length_a   1.000
_cell.length_b   1.000
_cell.length_c   1.000
_cell.angle_alpha   90.00
_cell.angle_beta   90.00
_cell.angle_gamma   90.00
#
_symmetry.space_group_name_H-M   'P 1'
#
loop_
_entity.id
_entity.type
_entity.pdbx_description
1 polymer ?
#
loop_
_entity_poly.entity_id
_entity_poly.type
_entity_poly.pdbx_seq_one_letter_code
_entity_poly.pdbx_strand_id
1 'polypeptide(L)'
;MDYLKYFQNQKYELGKYDCWTFIQDVYKTERNITLPDVPVFNETNEGYLKSNIRHVQQSKPVRGSLVFVRTKEYNHVGYAISESEYMHKTSKTGVVISRIPKNAEFFEILS
;
A
#
# COMPACT_ATOMS: atom_id res chain seq x y z
N MET A 1 13.94 9.75 1.91
CA MET A 1 13.87 8.28 1.73
C MET A 1 14.28 7.97 0.31
N ASP A 2 15.21 7.03 0.15
CA ASP A 2 15.58 6.50 -1.16
C ASP A 2 14.66 5.31 -1.51
N TYR A 3 13.82 5.50 -2.51
CA TYR A 3 12.89 4.47 -2.98
C TYR A 3 13.51 3.56 -4.04
N LEU A 4 14.71 3.88 -4.57
CA LEU A 4 15.40 3.10 -5.62
C LEU A 4 15.60 1.64 -5.21
N LYS A 5 15.80 1.38 -3.91
CA LYS A 5 15.93 0.02 -3.34
C LYS A 5 14.74 -0.89 -3.65
N TYR A 6 13.53 -0.34 -3.83
CA TYR A 6 12.33 -1.14 -4.14
C TYR A 6 12.24 -1.50 -5.63
N PHE A 7 12.82 -0.69 -6.51
CA PHE A 7 12.87 -0.93 -7.95
C PHE A 7 13.96 -1.92 -8.34
N GLN A 8 15.06 -1.93 -7.58
CA GLN A 8 16.19 -2.83 -7.80
C GLN A 8 16.03 -4.19 -7.12
N ASN A 9 14.95 -4.39 -6.35
CA ASN A 9 14.73 -5.62 -5.61
C ASN A 9 14.15 -6.71 -6.52
N GLN A 10 14.97 -7.73 -6.81
CA GLN A 10 14.60 -8.90 -7.61
C GLN A 10 13.39 -9.67 -7.05
N LYS A 11 13.04 -9.47 -5.78
CA LYS A 11 11.82 -10.02 -5.15
C LYS A 11 10.54 -9.56 -5.86
N TYR A 12 10.50 -8.37 -6.44
CA TYR A 12 9.28 -7.81 -7.03
C TYR A 12 9.30 -7.71 -8.56
N GLU A 13 10.12 -8.53 -9.20
CA GLU A 13 10.11 -8.71 -10.66
C GLU A 13 8.74 -9.18 -11.18
N LEU A 14 8.58 -9.08 -12.51
CA LEU A 14 7.40 -9.52 -13.23
C LEU A 14 6.98 -10.94 -12.83
N GLY A 15 5.68 -11.12 -12.50
CA GLY A 15 5.11 -12.43 -12.17
C GLY A 15 5.42 -12.99 -10.77
N LYS A 16 6.24 -12.32 -9.95
CA LYS A 16 6.58 -12.74 -8.58
C LYS A 16 5.90 -11.87 -7.53
N TYR A 17 5.29 -12.46 -6.49
CA TYR A 17 4.64 -11.81 -5.34
C TYR A 17 3.53 -10.77 -5.66
N ASP A 18 2.53 -10.64 -4.81
CA ASP A 18 1.40 -9.75 -5.05
C ASP A 18 1.64 -8.32 -4.53
N CYS A 19 0.69 -7.42 -4.80
CA CYS A 19 0.75 -6.03 -4.34
C CYS A 19 0.71 -5.91 -2.82
N TRP A 20 0.09 -6.86 -2.11
CA TRP A 20 0.00 -6.85 -0.65
C TRP A 20 1.34 -7.20 0.00
N THR A 21 2.00 -8.26 -0.46
CA THR A 21 3.34 -8.68 0.01
C THR A 21 4.34 -7.54 -0.10
N PHE A 22 4.33 -6.83 -1.24
CA PHE A 22 5.16 -5.65 -1.43
C PHE A 22 4.88 -4.58 -0.37
N ILE A 23 3.61 -4.32 -0.08
CA ILE A 23 3.22 -3.31 0.89
C ILE A 23 3.57 -3.70 2.32
N GLN A 24 3.48 -4.98 2.70
CA GLN A 24 3.96 -5.46 3.99
C GLN A 24 5.45 -5.13 4.19
N ASP A 25 6.28 -5.39 3.17
CA ASP A 25 7.72 -5.12 3.23
C ASP A 25 8.04 -3.61 3.28
N VAL A 26 7.30 -2.78 2.52
CA VAL A 26 7.44 -1.32 2.54
C VAL A 26 7.08 -0.77 3.92
N TYR A 27 5.97 -1.19 4.52
CA TYR A 27 5.57 -0.75 5.86
C TYR A 27 6.54 -1.21 6.94
N LYS A 28 7.06 -2.43 6.81
CA LYS A 28 8.07 -2.94 7.74
C LYS A 28 9.35 -2.11 7.66
N THR A 29 9.77 -1.73 6.46
CA THR A 29 11.02 -1.01 6.25
C THR A 29 10.93 0.48 6.55
N GLU A 30 9.86 1.15 6.08
CA GLU A 30 9.74 2.61 6.19
C GLU A 30 9.08 3.07 7.50
N ARG A 31 8.32 2.20 8.16
CA ARG A 31 7.51 2.55 9.35
C ARG A 31 7.72 1.61 10.54
N ASN A 32 8.48 0.53 10.37
CA ASN A 32 8.61 -0.56 11.35
C ASN A 32 7.26 -1.18 11.77
N ILE A 33 6.26 -1.15 10.88
CA ILE A 33 4.94 -1.74 11.11
C ILE A 33 4.86 -3.09 10.37
N THR A 34 4.54 -4.16 11.09
CA THR A 34 4.31 -5.48 10.49
C THR A 34 2.84 -5.63 10.13
N LEU A 35 2.47 -5.45 8.86
CA LEU A 35 1.11 -5.65 8.37
C LEU A 35 0.71 -7.14 8.33
N PRO A 36 -0.58 -7.50 8.55
CA PRO A 36 -1.04 -8.88 8.54
C PRO A 36 -0.96 -9.53 7.15
N ASP A 37 -1.00 -10.85 7.08
CA ASP A 37 -0.91 -11.60 5.82
C ASP A 37 -2.08 -11.39 4.86
N VAL A 38 -3.23 -10.94 5.38
CA VAL A 38 -4.42 -10.66 4.57
C VAL A 38 -4.90 -9.24 4.84
N PRO A 39 -5.11 -8.42 3.79
CA PRO A 39 -5.71 -7.09 3.92
C PRO A 39 -7.20 -7.22 4.21
N VAL A 40 -7.58 -7.25 5.50
CA VAL A 40 -8.98 -7.18 5.91
C VAL A 40 -9.25 -5.77 6.41
N PHE A 41 -9.71 -4.89 5.52
CA PHE A 41 -10.27 -3.59 5.90
C PHE A 41 -11.71 -3.81 6.31
N ASN A 42 -12.04 -3.52 7.57
CA ASN A 42 -13.44 -3.44 7.98
C ASN A 42 -14.06 -2.18 7.37
N GLU A 43 -15.36 -2.20 7.07
CA GLU A 43 -16.10 -1.10 6.41
C GLU A 43 -16.24 0.18 7.27
N THR A 44 -15.46 0.31 8.34
CA THR A 44 -15.53 1.42 9.28
C THR A 44 -14.42 2.44 9.02
N ASN A 45 -14.76 3.73 9.10
CA ASN A 45 -13.82 4.85 8.94
C ASN A 45 -12.62 4.77 9.90
N GLU A 46 -12.81 4.13 11.04
CA GLU A 46 -11.75 3.76 11.97
C GLU A 46 -11.95 2.30 12.35
N GLY A 47 -10.87 1.53 12.39
CA GLY A 47 -10.95 0.11 12.65
C GLY A 47 -9.62 -0.51 12.97
N TYR A 48 -9.64 -1.83 13.12
CA TYR A 48 -8.45 -2.64 13.30
C TYR A 48 -8.36 -3.61 12.13
N LEU A 49 -7.19 -3.66 11.50
CA LEU A 49 -6.83 -4.81 10.68
C LEU A 49 -6.66 -6.03 11.60
N LYS A 50 -6.65 -7.24 11.01
CA LYS A 50 -6.15 -8.43 11.71
C LYS A 50 -4.76 -8.11 12.30
N SER A 51 -4.50 -8.58 13.52
CA SER A 51 -3.29 -8.28 14.31
C SER A 51 -3.28 -6.93 15.09
N ASN A 52 -4.45 -6.36 15.43
CA ASN A 52 -4.59 -5.16 16.27
C ASN A 52 -3.93 -3.89 15.71
N ILE A 53 -3.73 -3.82 14.40
CA ILE A 53 -3.18 -2.63 13.76
C ILE A 53 -4.33 -1.66 13.49
N ARG A 54 -4.29 -0.50 14.13
CA ARG A 54 -5.33 0.53 13.98
C ARG A 54 -5.17 1.20 12.62
N HIS A 55 -6.28 1.45 11.94
CA HIS A 55 -6.31 2.26 10.74
C HIS A 55 -7.35 3.37 10.84
N VAL A 56 -7.07 4.50 10.20
CA VAL A 56 -7.99 5.63 10.08
C VAL A 56 -8.11 5.99 8.60
N GLN A 57 -9.33 6.03 8.09
CA GLN A 57 -9.60 6.48 6.74
C GLN A 57 -9.39 8.00 6.65
N GLN A 58 -8.61 8.42 5.67
CA GLN A 58 -8.27 9.81 5.42
C GLN A 58 -8.95 10.30 4.15
N SER A 59 -9.36 11.57 4.12
CA SER A 59 -9.94 12.19 2.91
C SER A 59 -8.88 12.50 1.84
N LYS A 60 -7.61 12.59 2.24
CA LYS A 60 -6.47 12.87 1.36
C LYS A 60 -5.30 11.97 1.77
N PRO A 61 -4.45 11.54 0.82
CA PRO A 61 -3.26 10.79 1.14
C PRO A 61 -2.23 11.72 1.76
N VAL A 62 -1.68 11.32 2.90
CA VAL A 62 -0.41 11.83 3.40
C VAL A 62 0.70 10.83 3.08
N ARG A 63 1.95 11.28 2.98
CA ARG A 63 3.08 10.37 2.76
C ARG A 63 3.08 9.26 3.82
N GLY A 64 3.12 8.01 3.36
CA GLY A 64 3.02 6.84 4.20
C GLY A 64 1.60 6.30 4.41
N SER A 65 0.59 6.92 3.83
CA SER A 65 -0.76 6.34 3.77
C SER A 65 -0.76 5.09 2.90
N LEU A 66 -1.58 4.13 3.28
CA LEU A 66 -1.99 3.04 2.41
C LEU A 66 -2.98 3.61 1.39
N VAL A 67 -2.69 3.38 0.12
CA VAL A 67 -3.58 3.71 -0.98
C VAL A 67 -4.31 2.44 -1.39
N PHE A 68 -5.62 2.41 -1.24
CA PHE A 68 -6.48 1.30 -1.65
C PHE A 68 -7.26 1.71 -2.90
N VAL A 69 -7.12 0.95 -3.98
CA VAL A 69 -7.78 1.21 -5.25
C VAL A 69 -8.73 0.07 -5.55
N ARG A 70 -10.04 0.34 -5.44
CA ARG A 70 -11.08 -0.59 -5.91
C ARG A 70 -11.16 -0.52 -7.43
N THR A 71 -10.77 -1.59 -8.11
CA THR A 71 -11.10 -1.76 -9.55
C THR A 71 -12.25 -2.74 -9.70
N LYS A 72 -12.93 -2.72 -10.85
CA LYS A 72 -14.09 -3.61 -11.11
C LYS A 72 -13.74 -5.10 -11.03
N GLU A 73 -12.49 -5.45 -11.27
CA GLU A 73 -12.03 -6.84 -11.41
C GLU A 73 -11.15 -7.29 -10.23
N TYR A 74 -10.46 -6.36 -9.57
CA TYR A 74 -9.58 -6.67 -8.44
C TYR A 74 -9.37 -5.46 -7.52
N ASN A 75 -9.12 -5.74 -6.24
CA ASN A 75 -8.62 -4.74 -5.30
C ASN A 75 -7.11 -4.59 -5.47
N HIS A 76 -6.62 -3.36 -5.41
CA HIS A 76 -5.20 -3.06 -5.57
C HIS A 76 -4.72 -2.14 -4.45
N VAL A 77 -3.46 -2.31 -4.02
CA VAL A 77 -2.88 -1.50 -2.93
C VAL A 77 -1.58 -0.83 -3.34
N GLY A 78 -1.25 0.26 -2.65
CA GLY A 78 0.03 0.92 -2.75
C GLY A 78 0.39 1.78 -1.54
N TYR A 79 1.54 2.42 -1.60
CA TYR A 79 2.11 3.26 -0.54
C TYR A 79 2.23 4.71 -1.03
N ALA A 80 1.55 5.66 -0.39
CA ALA A 80 1.61 7.07 -0.77
C ALA A 80 3.02 7.63 -0.51
N ILE A 81 3.64 8.20 -1.55
CA ILE A 81 4.95 8.87 -1.43
C ILE A 81 4.80 10.40 -1.43
N SER A 82 3.66 10.89 -1.91
CA SER A 82 3.22 12.29 -1.92
C SER A 82 1.68 12.37 -1.91
N GLU A 83 1.12 13.58 -1.99
CA GLU A 83 -0.34 13.78 -2.09
C GLU A 83 -0.93 13.31 -3.43
N SER A 84 -0.09 13.12 -4.46
CA SER A 84 -0.54 12.79 -5.81
C SER A 84 0.03 11.48 -6.35
N GLU A 85 1.03 10.91 -5.69
CA GLU A 85 1.76 9.74 -6.19
C GLU A 85 1.88 8.65 -5.13
N TYR A 86 1.86 7.42 -5.63
CA TYR A 86 1.98 6.23 -4.82
C TYR A 86 2.86 5.20 -5.51
N MET A 87 3.62 4.49 -4.69
CA MET A 87 4.43 3.37 -5.11
C MET A 87 3.63 2.08 -4.95
N HIS A 88 3.56 1.28 -6.01
CA HIS A 88 2.80 0.04 -6.00
C HIS A 88 3.41 -0.99 -6.95
N LYS A 89 3.07 -2.25 -6.75
CA LYS A 89 3.51 -3.33 -7.61
C LYS A 89 2.43 -3.72 -8.61
N THR A 90 2.73 -3.71 -9.90
CA THR A 90 1.84 -4.25 -10.92
C THR A 90 2.25 -5.65 -11.34
N SER A 91 1.29 -6.41 -11.86
CA SER A 91 1.56 -7.72 -12.46
C SER A 91 2.31 -7.64 -13.80
N LYS A 92 2.36 -6.46 -14.44
CA LYS A 92 2.90 -6.25 -15.80
C LYS A 92 4.29 -5.62 -15.84
N THR A 93 4.70 -4.89 -14.81
CA THR A 93 5.94 -4.11 -14.82
C THR A 93 6.73 -4.16 -13.51
N GLY A 94 6.26 -4.88 -12.49
CA GLY A 94 6.90 -4.88 -11.17
C GLY A 94 6.55 -3.60 -10.38
N VAL A 95 7.49 -3.11 -9.57
CA VAL A 95 7.29 -1.89 -8.76
C VAL A 95 7.34 -0.65 -9.64
N VAL A 96 6.33 0.20 -9.52
CA VAL A 96 6.21 1.48 -10.23
C VAL A 96 5.74 2.57 -9.29
N ILE A 97 6.03 3.82 -9.66
CA ILE A 97 5.37 4.99 -9.10
C ILE A 97 4.36 5.50 -10.13
N SER A 98 3.13 5.69 -9.69
CA SER A 98 2.03 6.17 -10.52
C SER A 98 1.29 7.31 -9.82
N ARG A 99 0.49 8.05 -10.58
CA ARG A 99 -0.47 8.99 -10.01
C ARG A 99 -1.58 8.24 -9.28
N ILE A 100 -1.97 8.75 -8.12
CA ILE A 100 -3.08 8.21 -7.32
C ILE A 100 -4.39 8.31 -8.12
N PRO A 101 -5.13 7.21 -8.31
CA PRO A 101 -6.43 7.23 -8.96
C PRO A 101 -7.46 8.04 -8.19
N LYS A 102 -8.42 8.68 -8.90
CA LYS A 102 -9.47 9.49 -8.27
C LYS A 102 -10.40 8.70 -7.34
N ASN A 103 -10.55 7.40 -7.59
CA ASN A 103 -11.39 6.49 -6.82
C ASN A 103 -10.61 5.74 -5.73
N ALA A 104 -9.41 6.21 -5.38
CA ALA A 104 -8.63 5.62 -4.31
C ALA A 104 -9.18 6.03 -2.93
N GLU A 105 -9.12 5.10 -2.00
CA GLU A 105 -9.35 5.30 -0.58
C GLU A 105 -7.99 5.34 0.13
N PHE A 106 -7.89 6.15 1.18
CA PHE A 106 -6.63 6.37 1.89
C PHE A 106 -6.78 5.92 3.33
N PHE A 107 -5.82 5.14 3.81
CA PHE A 107 -5.80 4.69 5.20
C PHE A 107 -4.46 5.03 5.83
N GLU A 108 -4.50 5.76 6.93
CA GLU A 108 -3.36 5.90 7.81
C GLU A 108 -3.27 4.67 8.71
N ILE A 109 -2.12 4.01 8.69
CA ILE A 109 -1.87 2.83 9.52
C ILE A 109 -1.10 3.26 10.77
N LEU A 110 -1.70 3.00 11.93
CA LEU A 110 -1.20 3.37 13.24
C LEU A 110 -0.80 2.10 14.00
N SER A 111 0.43 2.10 14.55
CA SER A 111 0.96 1.08 15.45
C SER A 111 0.61 1.38 16.89
#